data_AF-A0A426WFE3-F1
#
_entry.id   AF-A0A426WFE3-F1
#
_cell.length_a   1.000
_cell.length_b   1.000
_cell.length_c   1.000
_cell.angle_alpha   90.00
_cell.angle_beta   90.00
_cell.angle_gamma   90.00
#
_symmetry.space_group_name_H-M   'P 1'
#
loop_
_entity.id
_entity.type
_entity.pdbx_description
1 polymer ?
#
loop_
_entity_poly.entity_id
_entity_poly.type
_entity_poly.pdbx_seq_one_letter_code
_entity_poly.pdbx_strand_id
1 'polypeptide(L)'
;MQQQEPPIRKPCVACREPIHQDAALCPHCGTPQHQSKWHYFTLSLKWIGGFTAILSLVIVANQTQELLGQWQNTQAAVSERVEGAKLQREIGDFNGAFQQLKQALKLDPSSSEARKFEVELAMEQLRIIMVVDQRFRHLEQPDPIKDNQLGLVLYRGAVSGSDKERATIMAHLGWLDILRHRSGVEGLNIDLHFRKALELDPNNLYANVMWGSWLPNRYNPAKYTEDKIALSRKYFAKAFQQKKQRRYVRKLQILAYQNHDLELLRIGHEMSQSGEFPELQPYPTQPFVDLISQSDQGQHSWDALTQQFSLEELLTLTAWLLAEYPELEDESGVYASQQQKEALYFTRGKVFADMGKHKQALDAFLKSQSLFIERIKFTSTRYAEKELHNLINPQLEALAKKLDILLKPALISYGGYANGSAMTAGLENGDLILFFDGVPLHSQSQLPERSSDPKTASIEALRSGKLLTIEFQANRHGINTRQILVPAALWDRKTTEMQGQQLHQTWINPHETIPPDAG
;
A
#
# COMPACT_ATOMS: atom_id res chain seq x y z
N MET A 1 103.66 19.27 -90.96
CA MET A 1 102.21 19.52 -90.93
C MET A 1 101.56 18.35 -90.20
N GLN A 2 101.26 18.50 -88.90
CA GLN A 2 100.52 17.50 -88.14
C GLN A 2 99.03 17.65 -88.47
N GLN A 3 98.43 16.63 -89.07
CA GLN A 3 96.99 16.52 -89.25
C GLN A 3 96.37 16.31 -87.87
N GLN A 4 95.60 17.29 -87.39
CA GLN A 4 94.78 17.13 -86.19
C GLN A 4 93.58 16.27 -86.54
N GLU A 5 93.41 15.15 -85.83
CA GLU A 5 92.23 14.29 -85.94
C GLU A 5 90.95 15.08 -85.60
N PRO A 6 89.84 14.83 -86.32
CA PRO A 6 88.59 15.52 -86.06
C PRO A 6 88.08 15.20 -84.64
N PRO A 7 87.59 16.20 -83.89
CA PRO A 7 87.15 15.99 -82.52
C PRO A 7 85.95 15.05 -82.47
N ILE A 8 86.05 14.03 -81.61
CA ILE A 8 85.00 13.04 -81.36
C ILE A 8 83.78 13.74 -80.75
N ARG A 9 82.60 13.52 -81.33
CA ARG A 9 81.33 14.11 -80.88
C ARG A 9 80.40 13.03 -80.33
N LYS A 10 79.61 13.38 -79.30
CA LYS A 10 78.54 12.54 -78.75
C LYS A 10 77.20 13.26 -78.88
N PRO A 11 76.06 12.56 -79.02
CA PRO A 11 74.75 13.21 -79.05
C PRO A 11 74.36 13.74 -77.65
N CYS A 12 73.70 14.90 -77.61
CA CYS A 12 73.16 15.45 -76.37
C CYS A 12 72.07 14.55 -75.75
N VAL A 13 72.05 14.39 -74.42
CA VAL A 13 71.08 13.50 -73.73
C VAL A 13 69.62 13.91 -73.95
N ALA A 14 69.34 15.22 -74.10
CA ALA A 14 67.99 15.74 -74.34
C ALA A 14 67.66 15.94 -75.84
N CYS A 15 68.31 16.89 -76.51
CA CYS A 15 67.98 17.24 -77.90
C CYS A 15 68.67 16.37 -78.98
N ARG A 16 69.57 15.46 -78.59
CA ARG A 16 70.35 14.57 -79.49
C ARG A 16 71.29 15.23 -80.51
N GLU A 17 71.44 16.55 -80.50
CA GLU A 17 72.42 17.24 -81.36
C GLU A 17 73.88 16.86 -80.99
N PRO A 18 74.80 16.77 -81.98
CA PRO A 18 76.18 16.33 -81.77
C PRO A 18 77.01 17.42 -81.07
N ILE A 19 77.44 17.12 -79.85
CA ILE A 19 78.22 18.02 -78.99
C ILE A 19 79.62 17.46 -78.73
N HIS A 20 80.52 18.31 -78.21
CA HIS A 20 81.86 17.87 -77.81
C HIS A 20 81.77 16.79 -76.73
N GLN A 21 82.65 15.79 -76.78
CA GLN A 21 82.60 14.65 -75.86
C GLN A 21 82.69 15.06 -74.37
N ASP A 22 83.33 16.18 -74.07
CA ASP A 22 83.53 16.71 -72.70
C ASP A 22 82.61 17.89 -72.35
N ALA A 23 81.63 18.22 -73.21
CA ALA A 23 80.72 19.33 -72.94
C ALA A 23 79.83 19.01 -71.73
N ALA A 24 79.91 19.84 -70.69
CA ALA A 24 79.10 19.70 -69.46
C ALA A 24 77.65 20.17 -69.64
N LEU A 25 77.40 21.11 -70.56
CA LEU A 25 76.10 21.65 -70.94
C LEU A 25 75.95 21.55 -72.45
N CYS A 26 74.76 21.24 -72.93
CA CYS A 26 74.48 21.30 -74.36
C CYS A 26 74.38 22.77 -74.80
N PRO A 27 75.16 23.21 -75.80
CA PRO A 27 75.07 24.57 -76.31
C PRO A 27 73.73 24.86 -77.03
N HIS A 28 73.04 23.82 -77.52
CA HIS A 28 71.78 23.97 -78.25
C HIS A 28 70.56 24.11 -77.35
N CYS A 29 70.48 23.33 -76.26
CA CYS A 29 69.29 23.29 -75.39
C CYS A 29 69.56 23.63 -73.91
N GLY A 30 70.81 23.87 -73.52
CA GLY A 30 71.17 24.19 -72.14
C GLY A 30 71.10 23.02 -71.15
N THR A 31 70.75 21.80 -71.59
CA THR A 31 70.65 20.66 -70.67
C THR A 31 72.04 20.20 -70.20
N PRO A 32 72.26 19.96 -68.89
CA PRO A 32 73.48 19.37 -68.39
C PRO A 32 73.66 17.93 -68.91
N GLN A 33 74.85 17.60 -69.38
CA GLN A 33 75.17 16.35 -70.09
C GLN A 33 75.67 15.24 -69.18
N HIS A 34 76.15 15.60 -67.99
CA HIS A 34 76.43 14.64 -66.93
C HIS A 34 75.20 14.56 -66.03
N GLN A 35 74.62 13.35 -65.93
CA GLN A 35 73.63 13.09 -64.90
C GLN A 35 74.28 13.38 -63.55
N SER A 36 73.81 14.44 -62.88
CA SER A 36 74.33 14.77 -61.55
C SER A 36 74.09 13.57 -60.63
N LYS A 37 75.07 13.25 -59.78
CA LYS A 37 74.93 12.19 -58.76
C LYS A 37 73.69 12.42 -57.86
N TRP A 38 73.16 13.65 -57.84
CA TRP A 38 71.92 14.04 -57.18
C TRP A 38 70.65 13.42 -57.78
N HIS A 39 70.64 13.02 -59.06
CA HIS A 39 69.47 12.35 -59.64
C HIS A 39 69.23 10.97 -59.00
N TYR A 40 70.30 10.21 -58.75
CA TYR A 40 70.18 8.94 -58.02
C TYR A 40 69.77 9.16 -56.57
N PHE A 41 70.30 10.19 -55.91
CA PHE A 41 69.93 10.53 -54.53
C PHE A 41 68.45 10.92 -54.40
N THR A 42 67.94 11.76 -55.30
CA THR A 42 66.52 12.18 -55.30
C THR A 42 65.56 11.05 -55.68
N LEU A 43 65.99 10.12 -56.55
CA LEU A 43 65.22 8.92 -56.86
C LEU A 43 65.13 8.00 -55.63
N SER A 44 66.24 7.77 -54.93
CA SER A 44 66.27 6.98 -53.69
C SER A 44 65.43 7.61 -52.58
N LEU A 45 65.47 8.93 -52.42
CA LEU A 45 64.63 9.66 -51.45
C LEU A 45 63.14 9.50 -51.72
N LYS A 46 62.71 9.53 -52.99
CA LYS A 46 61.30 9.30 -53.36
C LYS A 46 60.85 7.88 -53.03
N TRP A 47 61.68 6.87 -53.27
CA TRP A 47 61.39 5.48 -52.92
C TRP A 47 61.33 5.27 -51.42
N ILE A 48 62.28 5.83 -50.67
CA ILE A 48 62.26 5.78 -49.20
C ILE A 48 60.99 6.44 -48.67
N GLY A 49 60.64 7.64 -49.15
CA GLY A 49 59.44 8.36 -48.74
C GLY A 49 58.14 7.63 -49.09
N GLY A 50 58.06 6.99 -50.26
CA GLY A 50 56.91 6.17 -50.65
C GLY A 50 56.78 4.92 -49.77
N PHE A 51 57.90 4.26 -49.46
CA PHE A 51 57.92 3.09 -48.60
C PHE A 51 57.52 3.42 -47.15
N THR A 52 58.03 4.53 -46.58
CA THR A 52 57.61 4.98 -45.23
C THR A 52 56.14 5.34 -45.18
N ALA A 53 55.57 6.00 -46.20
CA ALA A 53 54.15 6.33 -46.22
C ALA A 53 53.26 5.08 -46.19
N ILE A 54 53.61 4.06 -46.97
CA ILE A 54 52.89 2.77 -46.97
C ILE A 54 53.05 2.08 -45.62
N LEU A 55 54.26 2.04 -45.06
CA LEU A 55 54.50 1.43 -43.75
C LEU A 55 53.69 2.12 -42.64
N SER A 56 53.67 3.45 -42.63
CA SER A 56 52.87 4.25 -41.68
C SER A 56 51.37 4.01 -41.83
N LEU A 57 50.86 3.89 -43.06
CA LEU A 57 49.45 3.59 -43.30
C LEU A 57 49.07 2.21 -42.76
N VAL A 58 49.92 1.20 -42.99
CA VAL A 58 49.69 -0.18 -42.50
C VAL A 58 49.70 -0.21 -40.97
N ILE A 59 50.62 0.51 -40.32
CA ILE A 59 50.67 0.60 -38.85
C ILE A 59 49.39 1.25 -38.31
N VAL A 60 48.95 2.38 -38.88
CA VAL A 60 47.70 3.05 -38.46
C VAL A 60 46.48 2.17 -38.71
N ALA A 61 46.42 1.46 -39.85
CA ALA A 61 45.32 0.55 -40.15
C ALA A 61 45.23 -0.60 -39.12
N ASN A 62 46.36 -1.19 -38.75
CA ASN A 62 46.39 -2.28 -37.76
C ASN A 62 46.00 -1.78 -36.35
N GLN A 63 46.50 -0.62 -35.93
CA GLN A 63 46.11 0.01 -34.67
C GLN A 63 44.61 0.38 -34.63
N THR A 64 44.05 0.78 -35.76
CA THR A 64 42.62 1.12 -35.86
C THR A 64 41.74 -0.12 -35.73
N GLN A 65 42.15 -1.27 -36.31
CA GLN A 65 41.43 -2.53 -36.16
C GLN A 65 41.42 -3.04 -34.72
N GLU A 66 42.55 -2.95 -34.00
CA GLU A 66 42.62 -3.31 -32.59
C GLU A 66 41.72 -2.41 -31.72
N LEU A 67 41.71 -1.09 -31.98
CA LEU A 67 40.83 -0.15 -31.28
C LEU A 67 39.35 -0.42 -31.54
N LEU A 68 38.97 -0.72 -32.79
CA LEU A 68 37.60 -1.08 -33.16
C LEU A 68 37.17 -2.39 -32.48
N GLY A 69 38.03 -3.41 -32.49
CA GLY A 69 37.75 -4.68 -31.82
C GLY A 69 37.61 -4.53 -30.31
N GLN A 70 38.50 -3.77 -29.66
CA GLN A 70 38.39 -3.45 -28.24
C GLN A 70 37.10 -2.70 -27.94
N TRP A 71 36.75 -1.69 -28.73
CA TRP A 71 35.50 -0.94 -28.55
C TRP A 71 34.27 -1.83 -28.69
N GLN A 72 34.20 -2.67 -29.73
CA GLN A 72 33.09 -3.62 -29.91
C GLN A 72 32.98 -4.61 -28.75
N ASN A 73 34.10 -5.17 -28.29
CA ASN A 73 34.14 -6.08 -27.15
C ASN A 73 33.70 -5.38 -25.85
N THR A 74 34.13 -4.12 -25.63
CA THR A 74 33.69 -3.31 -24.49
C THR A 74 32.19 -3.03 -24.56
N GLN A 75 31.65 -2.65 -25.72
CA GLN A 75 30.21 -2.41 -25.87
C GLN A 75 29.39 -3.69 -25.67
N ALA A 76 29.85 -4.83 -26.19
CA ALA A 76 29.20 -6.13 -25.95
C ALA A 76 29.20 -6.50 -24.46
N ALA A 77 30.34 -6.33 -23.77
CA ALA A 77 30.44 -6.59 -22.34
C ALA A 77 29.59 -5.63 -21.50
N VAL A 78 29.50 -4.36 -21.87
CA VAL A 78 28.61 -3.38 -21.22
C VAL A 78 27.15 -3.77 -21.40
N SER A 79 26.75 -4.12 -22.62
CA SER A 79 25.38 -4.56 -22.93
C SER A 79 25.01 -5.83 -22.17
N GLU A 80 25.90 -6.83 -22.12
CA GLU A 80 25.71 -8.06 -21.33
C GLU A 80 25.46 -7.76 -19.84
N ARG A 81 26.23 -6.84 -19.26
CA ARG A 81 26.06 -6.42 -17.85
C ARG A 81 24.74 -5.69 -17.62
N VAL A 82 24.34 -4.82 -18.55
CA VAL A 82 23.06 -4.11 -18.49
C VAL A 82 21.89 -5.10 -18.58
N GLU A 83 21.95 -6.09 -19.47
CA GLU A 83 20.94 -7.15 -19.55
C GLU A 83 20.91 -8.02 -18.29
N GLY A 84 22.08 -8.38 -17.74
CA GLY A 84 22.17 -9.07 -16.46
C GLY A 84 21.53 -8.26 -15.31
N ALA A 85 21.73 -6.95 -15.30
CA ALA A 85 21.07 -6.06 -14.34
C ALA A 85 19.55 -6.00 -14.52
N LYS A 86 19.05 -6.02 -15.77
CA LYS A 86 17.61 -6.07 -16.07
C LYS A 86 16.98 -7.35 -15.51
N LEU A 87 17.62 -8.50 -15.71
CA LEU A 87 17.18 -9.79 -15.15
C LEU A 87 17.17 -9.78 -13.62
N GLN A 88 18.21 -9.22 -12.98
CA GLN A 88 18.25 -9.11 -11.52
C GLN A 88 17.16 -8.18 -10.96
N ARG A 89 16.87 -7.08 -11.66
CA ARG A 89 15.75 -6.19 -11.31
C ARG A 89 14.41 -6.93 -11.38
N GLU A 90 14.19 -7.75 -12.40
CA GLU A 90 12.93 -8.50 -12.58
C GLU A 90 12.64 -9.47 -11.44
N ILE A 91 13.67 -10.07 -10.84
CA ILE A 91 13.54 -10.94 -9.65
C ILE A 91 13.60 -10.17 -8.32
N GLY A 92 13.72 -8.84 -8.35
CA GLY A 92 13.79 -7.98 -7.16
C GLY A 92 15.17 -7.87 -6.51
N ASP A 93 16.24 -8.38 -7.13
CA ASP A 93 17.63 -8.23 -6.66
C ASP A 93 18.22 -6.88 -7.10
N PHE A 94 17.76 -5.81 -6.47
CA PHE A 94 18.24 -4.45 -6.75
C PHE A 94 19.73 -4.29 -6.49
N ASN A 95 20.26 -4.91 -5.43
CA ASN A 95 21.66 -4.81 -5.06
C ASN A 95 22.56 -5.46 -6.12
N GLY A 96 22.21 -6.67 -6.58
CA GLY A 96 22.89 -7.32 -7.68
C GLY A 96 22.83 -6.49 -8.96
N ALA A 97 21.66 -5.95 -9.30
CA ALA A 97 21.50 -5.11 -10.49
C ALA A 97 22.39 -3.86 -10.46
N PHE A 98 22.50 -3.16 -9.32
CA PHE A 98 23.45 -2.06 -9.15
C PHE A 98 24.91 -2.51 -9.28
N GLN A 99 25.27 -3.69 -8.78
CA GLN A 99 26.63 -4.21 -8.94
C GLN A 99 26.98 -4.47 -10.40
N GLN A 100 26.07 -5.07 -11.18
CA GLN A 100 26.28 -5.27 -12.62
C GLN A 100 26.44 -3.95 -13.36
N LEU A 101 25.59 -2.96 -13.06
CA LEU A 101 25.70 -1.62 -13.64
C LEU A 101 26.99 -0.90 -13.25
N LYS A 102 27.44 -1.04 -12.00
CA LYS A 102 28.73 -0.52 -11.57
C LYS A 102 29.89 -1.17 -12.32
N GLN A 103 29.81 -2.46 -12.64
CA GLN A 103 30.80 -3.14 -13.48
C GLN A 103 30.73 -2.65 -14.93
N ALA A 104 29.54 -2.47 -15.49
CA ALA A 104 29.35 -1.89 -16.83
C ALA A 104 29.98 -0.49 -16.92
N LEU A 105 29.71 0.38 -15.95
CA LEU A 105 30.25 1.75 -15.89
C LEU A 105 31.75 1.80 -15.58
N LYS A 106 32.35 0.73 -15.06
CA LYS A 106 33.82 0.62 -14.98
C LYS A 106 34.44 0.32 -16.33
N LEU A 107 33.76 -0.45 -17.19
CA LEU A 107 34.22 -0.79 -18.54
C LEU A 107 34.06 0.40 -19.49
N ASP A 108 32.89 1.03 -19.46
CA ASP A 108 32.62 2.27 -20.21
C ASP A 108 31.90 3.27 -19.30
N PRO A 109 32.64 4.19 -18.67
CA PRO A 109 32.05 5.24 -17.86
C PRO A 109 31.05 6.12 -18.62
N SER A 110 31.15 6.20 -19.95
CA SER A 110 30.33 7.06 -20.81
C SER A 110 29.08 6.38 -21.36
N SER A 111 28.89 5.09 -21.09
CA SER A 111 27.73 4.32 -21.55
C SER A 111 26.41 4.98 -21.12
N SER A 112 25.69 5.54 -22.10
CA SER A 112 24.41 6.20 -21.87
C SER A 112 23.33 5.21 -21.43
N GLU A 113 23.37 3.99 -21.96
CA GLU A 113 22.43 2.93 -21.59
C GLU A 113 22.59 2.53 -20.12
N ALA A 114 23.81 2.23 -19.69
CA ALA A 114 24.07 1.84 -18.30
C ALA A 114 23.70 2.95 -17.31
N ARG A 115 24.06 4.21 -17.61
CA ARG A 115 23.69 5.37 -16.78
C ARG A 115 22.17 5.57 -16.71
N LYS A 116 21.47 5.46 -17.84
CA LYS A 116 20.02 5.59 -17.88
C LYS A 116 19.34 4.51 -17.04
N PHE A 117 19.79 3.27 -17.19
CA PHE A 117 19.24 2.15 -16.42
C PHE A 117 19.56 2.26 -14.92
N GLU A 118 20.74 2.77 -14.54
CA GLU A 118 21.11 3.07 -13.15
C GLU A 118 20.12 4.06 -12.50
N VAL A 119 19.73 5.11 -13.23
CA VAL A 119 18.76 6.12 -12.77
C VAL A 119 17.35 5.53 -12.67
N GLU A 120 16.91 4.75 -13.67
CA GLU A 120 15.60 4.07 -13.65
C GLU A 120 15.49 3.10 -12.46
N LEU A 121 16.55 2.31 -12.22
CA LEU A 121 16.65 1.37 -11.11
C LEU A 121 16.60 2.09 -9.76
N ALA A 122 17.32 3.21 -9.61
CA ALA A 122 17.31 4.02 -8.39
C ALA A 122 15.90 4.58 -8.09
N MET A 123 15.22 5.11 -9.11
CA MET A 123 13.85 5.59 -8.96
C MET A 123 12.89 4.45 -8.59
N GLU A 124 13.05 3.27 -9.18
CA GLU A 124 12.22 2.10 -8.88
C GLU A 124 12.43 1.58 -7.45
N GLN A 125 13.68 1.46 -7.01
CA GLN A 125 14.00 1.05 -5.64
C GLN A 125 13.37 2.02 -4.62
N LEU A 126 13.43 3.33 -4.87
CA LEU A 126 12.78 4.34 -4.01
C LEU A 126 11.26 4.15 -3.92
N ARG A 127 10.60 3.78 -5.02
CA ARG A 127 9.16 3.49 -5.04
C ARG A 127 8.80 2.21 -4.29
N ILE A 128 9.71 1.26 -4.18
CA ILE A 128 9.49 0.00 -3.44
C ILE A 128 9.72 0.21 -1.94
N ILE A 129 10.81 0.89 -1.55
CA ILE A 129 11.09 1.25 -0.16
C ILE A 129 9.89 1.98 0.47
N MET A 130 9.20 2.78 -0.33
CA MET A 130 7.98 3.51 0.03
C MET A 130 6.82 2.63 0.55
N VAL A 131 6.69 1.40 0.05
CA VAL A 131 5.58 0.49 0.38
C VAL A 131 5.84 -0.24 1.70
N VAL A 132 7.09 -0.28 2.16
CA VAL A 132 7.44 -0.89 3.45
C VAL A 132 6.96 0.05 4.56
N ASP A 133 5.84 -0.37 5.14
CA ASP A 133 4.98 0.31 6.12
C ASP A 133 5.72 1.11 7.20
N GLN A 134 5.14 2.24 7.63
CA GLN A 134 5.59 2.98 8.81
C GLN A 134 5.55 2.13 10.09
N ARG A 135 4.76 1.06 10.13
CA ARG A 135 4.77 0.06 11.21
C ARG A 135 6.11 -0.69 11.33
N PHE A 136 6.95 -0.64 10.30
CA PHE A 136 8.31 -1.20 10.32
C PHE A 136 9.40 -0.17 10.64
N ARG A 137 9.07 0.97 11.27
CA ARG A 137 10.08 1.93 11.78
C ARG A 137 11.21 1.28 12.60
N HIS A 138 10.94 0.11 13.19
CA HIS A 138 11.87 -0.64 14.03
C HIS A 138 12.81 -1.54 13.24
N LEU A 139 12.50 -1.84 11.97
CA LEU A 139 13.44 -2.58 11.12
C LEU A 139 14.49 -1.59 10.64
N GLU A 140 15.76 -1.93 10.86
CA GLU A 140 16.89 -1.15 10.39
C GLU A 140 16.68 -0.80 8.92
N GLN A 141 16.58 0.51 8.63
CA GLN A 141 16.40 0.94 7.26
C GLN A 141 17.59 0.49 6.42
N PRO A 142 17.38 0.14 5.14
CA PRO A 142 18.46 -0.24 4.26
C PRO A 142 19.58 0.84 4.24
N ASP A 143 20.82 0.41 4.43
CA ASP A 143 22.04 1.26 4.36
C ASP A 143 22.08 2.24 3.16
N PRO A 144 21.60 1.89 1.94
CA PRO A 144 21.66 2.77 0.78
C PRO A 144 20.97 4.14 0.94
N ILE A 145 20.00 4.25 1.86
CA ILE A 145 19.29 5.52 2.13
C ILE A 145 20.18 6.47 2.95
N LYS A 146 20.90 5.92 3.95
CA LYS A 146 21.75 6.71 4.84
C LYS A 146 22.97 7.26 4.09
N ASP A 147 23.58 6.43 3.24
CA ASP A 147 24.81 6.77 2.52
C ASP A 147 24.60 7.67 1.29
N ASN A 148 23.35 8.03 0.97
CA ASN A 148 22.99 8.90 -0.15
C ASN A 148 23.50 8.41 -1.53
N GLN A 149 23.78 7.11 -1.68
CA GLN A 149 24.27 6.53 -2.93
C GLN A 149 23.25 6.72 -4.07
N LEU A 150 21.97 6.51 -3.78
CA LEU A 150 20.87 6.76 -4.72
C LEU A 150 20.79 8.24 -5.13
N GLY A 151 21.04 9.15 -4.19
CA GLY A 151 21.05 10.58 -4.48
C GLY A 151 22.11 10.95 -5.51
N LEU A 152 23.33 10.40 -5.41
CA LEU A 152 24.40 10.65 -6.37
C LEU A 152 24.06 10.18 -7.79
N VAL A 153 23.44 9.00 -7.93
CA VAL A 153 22.95 8.48 -9.22
C VAL A 153 21.90 9.43 -9.80
N LEU A 154 20.91 9.82 -8.99
CA LEU A 154 19.82 10.70 -9.41
C LEU A 154 20.33 12.10 -9.81
N TYR A 155 21.23 12.72 -9.03
CA TYR A 155 21.81 14.02 -9.41
C TYR A 155 22.53 13.96 -10.74
N ARG A 156 23.29 12.88 -11.01
CA ARG A 156 23.97 12.69 -12.30
C ARG A 156 22.95 12.57 -13.44
N GLY A 157 21.89 11.79 -13.24
CA GLY A 157 20.80 11.64 -14.22
C GLY A 157 20.06 12.95 -14.50
N ALA A 158 19.84 13.76 -13.47
CA ALA A 158 19.16 15.05 -13.60
C ALA A 158 19.90 16.05 -14.51
N VAL A 159 21.24 16.00 -14.52
CA VAL A 159 22.07 16.86 -15.37
C VAL A 159 21.94 16.50 -16.86
N SER A 160 21.83 15.21 -17.18
CA SER A 160 21.82 14.74 -18.57
C SER A 160 20.42 14.55 -19.18
N GLY A 161 19.36 14.54 -18.35
CA GLY A 161 17.99 14.29 -18.81
C GLY A 161 17.32 15.49 -19.47
N SER A 162 16.30 15.19 -20.29
CA SER A 162 15.31 16.18 -20.76
C SER A 162 14.57 16.83 -19.59
N ASP A 163 13.87 17.94 -19.79
CA ASP A 163 13.17 18.63 -18.69
C ASP A 163 12.12 17.73 -18.01
N LYS A 164 11.43 16.86 -18.75
CA LYS A 164 10.47 15.89 -18.20
C LYS A 164 11.14 14.80 -17.36
N GLU A 165 12.27 14.27 -17.84
CA GLU A 165 13.06 13.29 -17.08
C GLU A 165 13.65 13.93 -15.83
N ARG A 166 14.22 15.13 -15.97
CA ARG A 166 14.76 15.93 -14.87
C ARG A 166 13.69 16.24 -13.83
N ALA A 167 12.48 16.63 -14.24
CA ALA A 167 11.35 16.82 -13.33
C ALA A 167 11.03 15.55 -12.53
N THR A 168 11.00 14.40 -13.22
CA THR A 168 10.74 13.10 -12.59
C THR A 168 11.85 12.72 -11.61
N ILE A 169 13.12 12.93 -11.98
CA ILE A 169 14.27 12.66 -11.12
C ILE A 169 14.26 13.59 -9.90
N MET A 170 13.94 14.87 -10.08
CA MET A 170 13.81 15.84 -8.98
C MET A 170 12.70 15.43 -8.00
N ALA A 171 11.57 14.91 -8.48
CA ALA A 171 10.54 14.37 -7.60
C ALA A 171 11.07 13.20 -6.75
N HIS A 172 11.83 12.28 -7.34
CA HIS A 172 12.42 11.15 -6.61
C HIS A 172 13.54 11.59 -5.65
N LEU A 173 14.29 12.66 -5.97
CA LEU A 173 15.24 13.28 -5.02
C LEU A 173 14.51 13.87 -3.81
N GLY A 174 13.38 14.57 -4.02
CA GLY A 174 12.54 15.05 -2.93
C GLY A 174 12.00 13.90 -2.07
N TRP A 175 11.65 12.78 -2.70
CA TRP A 175 11.23 11.58 -1.98
C TRP A 175 12.36 10.92 -1.20
N LEU A 176 13.56 10.81 -1.77
CA LEU A 176 14.75 10.34 -1.06
C LEU A 176 15.02 11.20 0.18
N ASP A 177 14.90 12.51 0.08
CA ASP A 177 15.07 13.41 1.22
C ASP A 177 14.00 13.19 2.30
N ILE A 178 12.75 12.86 1.95
CA ILE A 178 11.72 12.46 2.93
C ILE A 178 12.13 11.18 3.66
N LEU A 179 12.62 10.18 2.93
CA LEU A 179 13.06 8.92 3.52
C LEU A 179 14.21 9.16 4.49
N ARG A 180 15.22 9.93 4.07
CA ARG A 180 16.38 10.32 4.91
C ARG A 180 15.96 11.13 6.13
N HIS A 181 15.01 12.05 5.97
CA HIS A 181 14.46 12.82 7.10
C HIS A 181 13.81 11.91 8.14
N ARG A 182 13.04 10.91 7.70
CA ARG A 182 12.45 9.90 8.58
C ARG A 182 13.51 9.01 9.26
N SER A 183 14.70 8.87 8.67
CA SER A 183 15.86 8.21 9.26
C SER A 183 16.64 9.09 10.25
N GLY A 184 16.18 10.31 10.53
CA GLY A 184 16.82 11.26 11.44
C GLY A 184 17.86 12.18 10.79
N VAL A 185 17.96 12.22 9.46
CA VAL A 185 18.83 13.19 8.78
C VAL A 185 18.15 14.57 8.77
N GLU A 186 18.76 15.53 9.45
CA GLU A 186 18.25 16.90 9.54
C GLU A 186 18.79 17.80 8.41
N GLY A 187 18.25 19.03 8.29
CA GLY A 187 18.75 20.05 7.35
C GLY A 187 18.42 19.82 5.87
N LEU A 188 17.57 18.84 5.55
CA LEU A 188 17.19 18.51 4.18
C LEU A 188 16.16 19.51 3.61
N ASN A 189 16.33 19.89 2.34
CA ASN A 189 15.44 20.83 1.66
C ASN A 189 14.43 20.10 0.75
N ILE A 190 13.56 19.31 1.36
CA ILE A 190 12.58 18.44 0.67
C ILE A 190 11.72 19.23 -0.34
N ASP A 191 11.20 20.39 0.07
CA ASP A 191 10.30 21.20 -0.76
C ASP A 191 10.97 21.77 -2.01
N LEU A 192 12.28 22.03 -1.96
CA LEU A 192 13.00 22.60 -3.10
C LEU A 192 12.97 21.64 -4.29
N HIS A 193 13.17 20.34 -4.05
CA HIS A 193 13.17 19.34 -5.10
C HIS A 193 11.79 19.20 -5.77
N PHE A 194 10.71 19.18 -5.00
CA PHE A 194 9.36 19.13 -5.59
C PHE A 194 8.97 20.42 -6.32
N ARG A 195 9.36 21.60 -5.81
CA ARG A 195 9.16 22.87 -6.53
C ARG A 195 9.87 22.86 -7.87
N LYS A 196 11.16 22.52 -7.89
CA LYS A 196 11.94 22.40 -9.14
C LYS A 196 11.32 21.40 -10.10
N ALA A 197 10.83 20.27 -9.60
CA ALA A 197 10.14 19.28 -10.42
C ALA A 197 8.89 19.87 -11.09
N LEU A 198 8.05 20.60 -10.35
CA LEU A 198 6.82 21.20 -10.88
C LEU A 198 7.05 22.48 -11.69
N GLU A 199 8.17 23.18 -11.50
CA GLU A 199 8.61 24.27 -12.38
C GLU A 199 8.98 23.74 -13.78
N LEU A 200 9.66 22.59 -13.84
CA LEU A 200 10.02 21.93 -15.09
C LEU A 200 8.82 21.26 -15.77
N ASP A 201 7.97 20.60 -14.99
CA ASP A 201 6.75 19.95 -15.47
C ASP A 201 5.62 20.05 -14.42
N PRO A 202 4.70 21.01 -14.58
CA PRO A 202 3.58 21.21 -13.65
C PRO A 202 2.63 20.02 -13.54
N ASN A 203 2.68 19.12 -14.52
CA ASN A 203 1.89 17.90 -14.60
C ASN A 203 2.75 16.66 -14.32
N ASN A 204 3.92 16.78 -13.69
CA ASN A 204 4.72 15.60 -13.37
C ASN A 204 3.97 14.70 -12.35
N LEU A 205 3.64 13.44 -12.73
CA LEU A 205 2.91 12.50 -11.88
C LEU A 205 3.56 12.35 -10.50
N TYR A 206 4.85 12.06 -10.49
CA TYR A 206 5.61 11.73 -9.29
C TYR A 206 5.76 12.93 -8.37
N ALA A 207 6.03 14.12 -8.91
CA ALA A 207 6.12 15.33 -8.10
C ALA A 207 4.79 15.63 -7.39
N ASN A 208 3.67 15.55 -8.11
CA ASN A 208 2.35 15.79 -7.55
C ASN A 208 2.01 14.74 -6.46
N VAL A 209 2.15 13.44 -6.75
CA VAL A 209 1.76 12.40 -5.78
C VAL A 209 2.69 12.33 -4.56
N MET A 210 4.00 12.44 -4.74
CA MET A 210 4.99 12.36 -3.65
C MET A 210 4.98 13.61 -2.78
N TRP A 211 4.80 14.80 -3.37
CA TRP A 211 4.67 16.01 -2.57
C TRP A 211 3.32 16.05 -1.85
N GLY A 212 2.25 15.66 -2.55
CA GLY A 212 0.92 15.48 -1.96
C GLY A 212 0.97 14.57 -0.73
N SER A 213 1.70 13.45 -0.79
CA SER A 213 1.79 12.51 0.33
C SER A 213 2.66 12.98 1.50
N TRP A 214 3.61 13.87 1.22
CA TRP A 214 4.47 14.48 2.24
C TRP A 214 3.74 15.51 3.10
N LEU A 215 2.88 16.32 2.48
CA LEU A 215 2.27 17.48 3.14
C LEU A 215 1.50 17.16 4.42
N PRO A 216 0.69 16.08 4.50
CA PRO A 216 0.02 15.72 5.75
C PRO A 216 0.98 15.34 6.87
N ASN A 217 2.03 14.60 6.54
CA ASN A 217 2.97 14.02 7.50
C ASN A 217 4.11 14.96 7.90
N ARG A 218 4.27 16.09 7.21
CA ARG A 218 5.35 17.06 7.47
C ARG A 218 5.19 17.78 8.81
N TYR A 219 3.96 18.00 9.24
CA TYR A 219 3.66 18.84 10.39
C TYR A 219 3.27 17.98 11.59
N ASN A 220 3.55 18.47 12.80
CA ASN A 220 2.98 17.88 14.01
C ASN A 220 1.45 17.77 13.82
N PRO A 221 0.82 16.61 14.10
CA PRO A 221 -0.64 16.44 13.95
C PRO A 221 -1.44 17.58 14.60
N ALA A 222 -0.96 18.15 15.71
CA ALA A 222 -1.61 19.27 16.41
C ALA A 222 -1.54 20.62 15.67
N LYS A 223 -0.69 20.76 14.65
CA LYS A 223 -0.53 21.98 13.82
C LYS A 223 -1.12 21.80 12.42
N TYR A 224 -1.87 20.73 12.21
CA TYR A 224 -2.40 20.41 10.90
C TYR A 224 -3.68 21.21 10.63
N THR A 225 -3.69 21.96 9.53
CA THR A 225 -4.79 22.87 9.14
C THR A 225 -5.49 22.35 7.89
N GLU A 226 -6.78 22.67 7.75
CA GLU A 226 -7.61 22.30 6.60
C GLU A 226 -6.97 22.71 5.25
N ASP A 227 -6.29 23.86 5.22
CA ASP A 227 -5.55 24.35 4.05
C ASP A 227 -4.48 23.36 3.54
N LYS A 228 -3.83 22.61 4.44
CA LYS A 228 -2.79 21.62 4.07
C LYS A 228 -3.40 20.36 3.49
N ILE A 229 -4.54 19.90 4.03
CA ILE A 229 -5.33 18.83 3.43
C ILE A 229 -5.76 19.24 2.02
N ALA A 230 -6.33 20.44 1.89
CA ALA A 230 -6.81 20.95 0.61
C ALA A 230 -5.69 21.03 -0.43
N LEU A 231 -4.50 21.50 -0.02
CA LEU A 231 -3.33 21.54 -0.90
C LEU A 231 -2.85 20.13 -1.30
N SER A 232 -2.78 19.19 -0.35
CA SER A 232 -2.43 17.79 -0.63
C SER A 232 -3.42 17.15 -1.61
N ARG A 233 -4.73 17.33 -1.40
CA ARG A 233 -5.78 16.87 -2.33
C ARG A 233 -5.62 17.47 -3.72
N LYS A 234 -5.28 18.76 -3.84
CA LYS A 234 -5.02 19.41 -5.13
C LYS A 234 -3.90 18.72 -5.91
N TYR A 235 -2.83 18.31 -5.22
CA TYR A 235 -1.75 17.57 -5.86
C TYR A 235 -2.18 16.14 -6.26
N PHE A 236 -2.89 15.41 -5.41
CA PHE A 236 -3.44 14.11 -5.78
C PHE A 236 -4.42 14.19 -6.96
N ALA A 237 -5.28 15.20 -7.00
CA ALA A 237 -6.20 15.45 -8.10
C ALA A 237 -5.46 15.64 -9.44
N LYS A 238 -4.36 16.40 -9.45
CA LYS A 238 -3.47 16.52 -10.62
C LYS A 238 -2.83 15.18 -11.02
N ALA A 239 -2.37 14.40 -10.05
CA ALA A 239 -1.82 13.08 -10.31
C ALA A 239 -2.86 12.14 -10.95
N PHE A 240 -4.12 12.18 -10.50
CA PHE A 240 -5.20 11.35 -11.05
C PHE A 240 -5.59 11.69 -12.49
N GLN A 241 -5.31 12.90 -12.99
CA GLN A 241 -5.53 13.25 -14.39
C GLN A 241 -4.65 12.42 -15.34
N GLN A 242 -3.49 11.98 -14.86
CA GLN A 242 -2.65 11.01 -15.55
C GLN A 242 -3.15 9.62 -15.22
N LYS A 243 -4.14 9.13 -15.97
CA LYS A 243 -4.78 7.81 -15.77
C LYS A 243 -3.79 6.65 -15.57
N LYS A 244 -2.56 6.79 -16.08
CA LYS A 244 -1.46 5.85 -15.88
C LYS A 244 -1.06 5.83 -14.40
N GLN A 245 -0.90 4.65 -13.80
CA GLN A 245 -0.44 4.48 -12.41
C GLN A 245 -1.46 4.89 -11.32
N ARG A 246 -2.76 4.92 -11.61
CA ARG A 246 -3.80 5.25 -10.62
C ARG A 246 -3.69 4.44 -9.31
N ARG A 247 -3.33 3.16 -9.40
CA ARG A 247 -3.07 2.28 -8.24
C ARG A 247 -1.96 2.82 -7.34
N TYR A 248 -0.87 3.27 -7.94
CA TYR A 248 0.27 3.87 -7.23
C TYR A 248 -0.14 5.17 -6.53
N VAL A 249 -0.94 6.01 -7.20
CA VAL A 249 -1.48 7.25 -6.61
C VAL A 249 -2.35 6.96 -5.39
N ARG A 250 -3.27 6.00 -5.49
CA ARG A 250 -4.13 5.60 -4.35
C ARG A 250 -3.33 5.06 -3.18
N LYS A 251 -2.33 4.19 -3.42
CA LYS A 251 -1.43 3.69 -2.35
C LYS A 251 -0.77 4.83 -1.60
N LEU A 252 -0.20 5.81 -2.32
CA LEU A 252 0.43 6.97 -1.69
C LEU A 252 -0.57 7.90 -0.99
N GLN A 253 -1.77 8.05 -1.52
CA GLN A 253 -2.83 8.83 -0.91
C GLN A 253 -3.27 8.24 0.43
N ILE A 254 -3.49 6.92 0.48
CA ILE A 254 -3.82 6.21 1.73
C ILE A 254 -2.69 6.39 2.75
N LEU A 255 -1.43 6.16 2.35
CA LEU A 255 -0.27 6.37 3.23
C LEU A 255 -0.13 7.82 3.72
N ALA A 256 -0.51 8.79 2.88
CA ALA A 256 -0.50 10.21 3.25
C ALA A 256 -1.47 10.49 4.39
N TYR A 257 -2.65 9.87 4.34
CA TYR A 257 -3.75 10.16 5.23
C TYR A 257 -3.96 9.12 6.33
N GLN A 258 -3.03 8.19 6.55
CA GLN A 258 -3.13 7.11 7.54
C GLN A 258 -3.48 7.56 8.98
N ASN A 259 -3.23 8.83 9.33
CA ASN A 259 -3.54 9.44 10.64
C ASN A 259 -4.68 10.48 10.55
N HIS A 260 -5.44 10.45 9.46
CA HIS A 260 -6.48 11.42 9.13
C HIS A 260 -7.76 10.67 8.73
N ASP A 261 -8.45 10.16 9.74
CA ASP A 261 -9.53 9.19 9.55
C ASP A 261 -10.60 9.66 8.57
N LEU A 262 -11.09 10.90 8.70
CA LEU A 262 -12.09 11.47 7.80
C LEU A 262 -11.62 11.51 6.33
N GLU A 263 -10.33 11.73 6.08
CA GLU A 263 -9.78 11.70 4.72
C GLU A 263 -9.72 10.27 4.17
N LEU A 264 -9.33 9.31 5.00
CA LEU A 264 -9.31 7.90 4.60
C LEU A 264 -10.71 7.40 4.27
N LEU A 265 -11.72 7.81 5.05
CA LEU A 265 -13.12 7.48 4.75
C LEU A 265 -13.57 8.04 3.42
N ARG A 266 -13.23 9.29 3.11
CA ARG A 266 -13.53 9.91 1.82
C ARG A 266 -12.86 9.14 0.68
N ILE A 267 -11.59 8.77 0.84
CA ILE A 267 -10.85 7.98 -0.16
C ILE A 267 -11.48 6.60 -0.34
N GLY A 268 -11.85 5.93 0.75
CA GLY A 268 -12.55 4.64 0.72
C GLY A 268 -13.89 4.74 -0.01
N HIS A 269 -14.67 5.80 0.26
CA HIS A 269 -15.93 6.07 -0.43
C HIS A 269 -15.73 6.30 -1.94
N GLU A 270 -14.77 7.14 -2.33
CA GLU A 270 -14.45 7.36 -3.74
C GLU A 270 -14.04 6.06 -4.45
N MET A 271 -13.24 5.23 -3.78
CA MET A 271 -12.78 3.94 -4.31
C MET A 271 -13.92 2.94 -4.44
N SER A 272 -14.85 2.89 -3.49
CA SER A 272 -16.01 1.99 -3.56
C SER A 272 -16.96 2.39 -4.66
N GLN A 273 -17.24 3.69 -4.83
CA GLN A 273 -18.06 4.20 -5.94
C GLN A 273 -17.47 3.89 -7.32
N SER A 274 -16.14 3.90 -7.43
CA SER A 274 -15.43 3.65 -8.68
C SER A 274 -15.09 2.18 -8.93
N GLY A 275 -15.31 1.29 -7.95
CA GLY A 275 -14.93 -0.13 -8.02
C GLY A 275 -13.41 -0.34 -8.07
N GLU A 276 -12.63 0.56 -7.46
CA GLU A 276 -11.18 0.59 -7.57
C GLU A 276 -10.47 -0.22 -6.48
N PHE A 277 -9.53 -1.06 -6.92
CA PHE A 277 -8.50 -1.75 -6.11
C PHE A 277 -9.02 -2.39 -4.81
N PRO A 278 -9.86 -3.44 -4.89
CA PRO A 278 -10.37 -4.18 -3.73
C PRO A 278 -9.28 -4.58 -2.73
N GLU A 279 -8.09 -4.92 -3.22
CA GLU A 279 -6.96 -5.32 -2.37
C GLU A 279 -6.38 -4.20 -1.49
N LEU A 280 -6.73 -2.93 -1.75
CA LEU A 280 -6.36 -1.77 -0.94
C LEU A 280 -7.46 -1.38 0.07
N GLN A 281 -8.57 -2.12 0.12
CA GLN A 281 -9.77 -1.76 0.88
C GLN A 281 -9.79 -2.14 2.38
N PRO A 282 -8.83 -2.85 3.01
CA PRO A 282 -8.82 -2.91 4.48
C PRO A 282 -8.22 -1.65 5.14
N TYR A 283 -7.77 -0.65 4.38
CA TYR A 283 -7.17 0.58 4.93
C TYR A 283 -8.16 1.67 5.40
N PRO A 284 -9.33 1.89 4.77
CA PRO A 284 -10.33 2.86 5.24
C PRO A 284 -11.21 2.37 6.38
N THR A 285 -11.20 1.07 6.67
CA THR A 285 -12.15 0.44 7.58
C THR A 285 -11.82 0.65 9.05
N GLN A 286 -10.53 0.53 9.42
CA GLN A 286 -10.06 0.76 10.78
C GLN A 286 -10.32 2.21 11.24
N PRO A 287 -10.01 3.25 10.45
CA PRO A 287 -10.39 4.63 10.77
C PRO A 287 -11.89 4.83 10.98
N PHE A 288 -12.73 4.16 10.19
CA PHE A 288 -14.19 4.22 10.37
C PHE A 288 -14.57 3.71 11.75
N VAL A 289 -14.04 2.54 12.11
CA VAL A 289 -14.31 1.86 13.38
C VAL A 289 -13.73 2.66 14.54
N ASP A 290 -12.54 3.22 14.40
CA ASP A 290 -11.90 4.03 15.44
C ASP A 290 -12.69 5.32 15.71
N LEU A 291 -13.19 5.99 14.67
CA LEU A 291 -14.01 7.19 14.81
C LEU A 291 -15.33 6.93 15.55
N ILE A 292 -15.98 5.80 15.27
CA ILE A 292 -17.30 5.47 15.81
C ILE A 292 -17.25 4.69 17.14
N SER A 293 -16.16 3.95 17.41
CA SER A 293 -16.01 3.11 18.60
C SER A 293 -15.47 3.86 19.81
N GLN A 294 -14.97 5.09 19.62
CA GLN A 294 -14.66 6.01 20.72
C GLN A 294 -15.96 6.47 21.39
N SER A 295 -16.52 5.59 22.23
CA SER A 295 -17.79 5.74 22.97
C SER A 295 -17.91 7.08 23.69
N ASP A 296 -16.80 7.59 24.19
CA ASP A 296 -16.75 8.78 25.04
C ASP A 296 -16.74 10.09 24.23
N GLN A 297 -16.44 10.02 22.93
CA GLN A 297 -16.47 11.16 21.99
C GLN A 297 -17.59 11.02 20.96
N GLY A 298 -18.49 10.04 21.13
CA GLY A 298 -19.40 9.58 20.09
C GLY A 298 -20.32 10.65 19.48
N GLN A 299 -20.62 11.74 20.19
CA GLN A 299 -21.36 12.86 19.60
C GLN A 299 -20.47 13.76 18.72
N HIS A 300 -19.28 14.12 19.19
CA HIS A 300 -18.35 14.94 18.41
C HIS A 300 -17.86 14.22 17.15
N SER A 301 -17.56 12.92 17.23
CA SER A 301 -17.21 12.12 16.06
C SER A 301 -18.37 12.02 15.06
N TRP A 302 -19.61 11.90 15.57
CA TRP A 302 -20.81 11.88 14.72
C TRP A 302 -21.07 13.22 14.04
N ASP A 303 -20.93 14.33 14.77
CA ASP A 303 -21.07 15.67 14.21
C ASP A 303 -19.99 15.93 13.14
N ALA A 304 -18.75 15.50 13.38
CA ALA A 304 -17.68 15.60 12.40
C ALA A 304 -17.95 14.77 11.14
N LEU A 305 -18.48 13.55 11.29
CA LEU A 305 -18.88 12.71 10.15
C LEU A 305 -20.01 13.36 9.34
N THR A 306 -21.07 13.81 10.00
CA THR A 306 -22.25 14.40 9.33
C THR A 306 -21.99 15.79 8.75
N GLN A 307 -20.96 16.51 9.22
CA GLN A 307 -20.46 17.72 8.57
C GLN A 307 -19.71 17.43 7.26
N GLN A 308 -19.06 16.27 7.15
CA GLN A 308 -18.19 15.93 6.02
C GLN A 308 -18.86 15.03 4.98
N PHE A 309 -19.88 14.29 5.39
CA PHE A 309 -20.60 13.32 4.57
C PHE A 309 -22.10 13.52 4.73
N SER A 310 -22.83 13.47 3.63
CA SER A 310 -24.28 13.35 3.66
C SER A 310 -24.71 12.03 4.29
N LEU A 311 -25.94 11.99 4.82
CA LEU A 311 -26.51 10.76 5.36
C LEU A 311 -26.58 9.64 4.30
N GLU A 312 -26.78 9.97 3.03
CA GLU A 312 -26.77 8.97 1.95
C GLU A 312 -25.37 8.40 1.71
N GLU A 313 -24.33 9.24 1.67
CA GLU A 313 -22.94 8.78 1.55
C GLU A 313 -22.53 7.88 2.72
N LEU A 314 -22.93 8.22 3.95
CA LEU A 314 -22.70 7.39 5.13
C LEU A 314 -23.42 6.03 5.05
N LEU A 315 -24.65 5.99 4.51
CA LEU A 315 -25.33 4.72 4.25
C LEU A 315 -24.60 3.87 3.21
N THR A 316 -24.16 4.48 2.10
CA THR A 316 -23.41 3.77 1.05
C THR A 316 -22.08 3.26 1.59
N LEU A 317 -21.36 4.08 2.36
CA LEU A 317 -20.10 3.70 2.97
C LEU A 317 -20.27 2.55 3.97
N THR A 318 -21.23 2.63 4.89
CA THR A 318 -21.49 1.54 5.85
C THR A 318 -21.96 0.26 5.17
N ALA A 319 -22.76 0.34 4.11
CA ALA A 319 -23.18 -0.82 3.33
C ALA A 319 -22.02 -1.48 2.60
N TRP A 320 -21.14 -0.69 1.97
CA TRP A 320 -19.94 -1.20 1.31
C TRP A 320 -18.98 -1.85 2.32
N LEU A 321 -18.69 -1.19 3.44
CA LEU A 321 -17.84 -1.74 4.49
C LEU A 321 -18.41 -3.07 5.02
N LEU A 322 -19.72 -3.16 5.27
CA LEU A 322 -20.36 -4.41 5.69
C LEU A 322 -20.25 -5.54 4.65
N ALA A 323 -20.20 -5.21 3.35
CA ALA A 323 -20.03 -6.19 2.28
C ALA A 323 -18.58 -6.70 2.15
N GLU A 324 -17.60 -5.82 2.37
CA GLU A 324 -16.16 -6.17 2.36
C GLU A 324 -15.72 -7.00 3.57
N TYR A 325 -16.53 -7.08 4.61
CA TYR A 325 -16.33 -7.94 5.77
C TYR A 325 -17.25 -9.17 5.72
N PRO A 326 -17.04 -10.16 4.84
CA PRO A 326 -17.74 -11.43 4.96
C PRO A 326 -17.41 -12.09 6.31
N GLU A 327 -18.22 -13.07 6.71
CA GLU A 327 -18.02 -13.81 7.95
C GLU A 327 -16.62 -14.45 7.95
N LEU A 328 -15.68 -13.85 8.70
CA LEU A 328 -14.38 -14.44 8.95
C LEU A 328 -14.62 -15.60 9.93
N GLU A 329 -14.75 -16.81 9.38
CA GLU A 329 -15.03 -18.05 10.12
C GLU A 329 -13.83 -18.56 10.96
N ASP A 330 -12.66 -17.91 10.91
CA ASP A 330 -11.52 -18.26 11.76
C ASP A 330 -11.67 -17.65 13.16
N GLU A 331 -11.78 -18.51 14.18
CA GLU A 331 -11.97 -18.20 15.60
C GLU A 331 -11.08 -17.07 16.15
N SER A 332 -9.87 -16.89 15.60
CA SER A 332 -8.93 -15.84 16.02
C SER A 332 -9.25 -14.45 15.43
N GLY A 333 -9.92 -14.40 14.28
CA GLY A 333 -10.38 -13.18 13.58
C GLY A 333 -11.84 -12.79 13.88
N VAL A 334 -12.60 -13.68 14.52
CA VAL A 334 -14.02 -13.46 14.88
C VAL A 334 -14.18 -12.21 15.74
N TYR A 335 -13.32 -12.00 16.74
CA TYR A 335 -13.51 -10.92 17.71
C TYR A 335 -13.41 -9.51 17.10
N ALA A 336 -12.30 -9.23 16.40
CA ALA A 336 -12.07 -7.93 15.79
C ALA A 336 -13.10 -7.63 14.69
N SER A 337 -13.44 -8.64 13.88
CA SER A 337 -14.43 -8.48 12.81
C SER A 337 -15.85 -8.26 13.36
N GLN A 338 -16.24 -8.93 14.45
CA GLN A 338 -17.53 -8.70 15.12
C GLN A 338 -17.65 -7.28 15.69
N GLN A 339 -16.61 -6.79 16.36
CA GLN A 339 -16.59 -5.40 16.87
C GLN A 339 -16.76 -4.38 15.74
N GLN A 340 -16.08 -4.59 14.61
CA GLN A 340 -16.18 -3.71 13.44
C GLN A 340 -17.60 -3.75 12.85
N LYS A 341 -18.18 -4.95 12.67
CA LYS A 341 -19.55 -5.12 12.16
C LYS A 341 -20.60 -4.50 13.08
N GLU A 342 -20.48 -4.70 14.38
CA GLU A 342 -21.34 -4.10 15.40
C GLU A 342 -21.38 -2.59 15.25
N ALA A 343 -20.19 -1.97 15.20
CA ALA A 343 -20.05 -0.53 15.09
C ALA A 343 -20.61 0.02 13.76
N LEU A 344 -20.42 -0.71 12.66
CA LEU A 344 -21.01 -0.40 11.36
C LEU A 344 -22.54 -0.42 11.39
N TYR A 345 -23.14 -1.46 11.97
CA TYR A 345 -24.60 -1.55 12.11
C TYR A 345 -25.16 -0.47 13.04
N PHE A 346 -24.47 -0.15 14.13
CA PHE A 346 -24.84 0.94 15.02
C PHE A 346 -24.87 2.28 14.27
N THR A 347 -23.80 2.56 13.51
CA THR A 347 -23.68 3.79 12.72
C THR A 347 -24.78 3.86 11.67
N ARG A 348 -25.03 2.75 10.95
CA ARG A 348 -26.14 2.65 10.00
C ARG A 348 -27.51 2.91 10.65
N GLY A 349 -27.71 2.43 11.89
CA GLY A 349 -28.90 2.71 12.69
C GLY A 349 -29.08 4.20 12.97
N LYS A 350 -28.01 4.90 13.38
CA LYS A 350 -28.00 6.36 13.56
C LYS A 350 -28.35 7.10 12.27
N VAL A 351 -27.69 6.75 11.16
CA VAL A 351 -27.97 7.37 9.86
C VAL A 351 -29.45 7.21 9.50
N PHE A 352 -30.02 6.01 9.63
CA PHE A 352 -31.44 5.79 9.35
C PHE A 352 -32.36 6.57 10.29
N ALA A 353 -32.02 6.69 11.57
CA ALA A 353 -32.80 7.45 12.54
C ALA A 353 -32.85 8.94 12.14
N ASP A 354 -31.70 9.52 11.79
CA ASP A 354 -31.57 10.92 11.36
C ASP A 354 -32.28 11.19 10.03
N MET A 355 -32.36 10.19 9.14
CA MET A 355 -33.18 10.24 7.92
C MET A 355 -34.68 10.03 8.16
N GLY A 356 -35.13 9.79 9.40
CA GLY A 356 -36.53 9.47 9.73
C GLY A 356 -36.98 8.06 9.33
N LYS A 357 -36.06 7.18 8.94
CA LYS A 357 -36.31 5.78 8.54
C LYS A 357 -36.31 4.86 9.77
N HIS A 358 -37.26 5.08 10.68
CA HIS A 358 -37.24 4.48 12.02
C HIS A 358 -37.26 2.94 12.02
N LYS A 359 -37.99 2.28 11.11
CA LYS A 359 -38.00 0.80 11.07
C LYS A 359 -36.62 0.24 10.73
N GLN A 360 -35.97 0.79 9.70
CA GLN A 360 -34.63 0.38 9.29
C GLN A 360 -33.57 0.71 10.36
N ALA A 361 -33.75 1.83 11.07
CA ALA A 361 -32.91 2.19 12.21
C ALA A 361 -32.99 1.13 13.31
N LEU A 362 -34.22 0.68 13.64
CA LEU A 362 -34.44 -0.36 14.64
C LEU A 362 -33.74 -1.66 14.24
N ASP A 363 -33.97 -2.12 13.02
CA ASP A 363 -33.38 -3.37 12.51
C ASP A 363 -31.84 -3.33 12.58
N ALA A 364 -31.23 -2.20 12.21
CA ALA A 364 -29.79 -2.02 12.29
C ALA A 364 -29.26 -1.99 13.73
N PHE A 365 -29.92 -1.28 14.64
CA PHE A 365 -29.55 -1.27 16.06
C PHE A 365 -29.68 -2.65 16.71
N LEU A 366 -30.73 -3.40 16.39
CA LEU A 366 -30.90 -4.77 16.88
C LEU A 366 -29.79 -5.69 16.38
N LYS A 367 -29.42 -5.59 15.09
CA LYS A 367 -28.31 -6.37 14.54
C LYS A 367 -26.98 -6.02 15.20
N SER A 368 -26.73 -4.73 15.46
CA SER A 368 -25.57 -4.28 16.24
C SER A 368 -25.55 -4.89 17.63
N GLN A 369 -26.67 -4.83 18.37
CA GLN A 369 -26.77 -5.39 19.72
C GLN A 369 -26.57 -6.92 19.73
N SER A 370 -27.06 -7.63 18.72
CA SER A 370 -26.81 -9.08 18.55
C SER A 370 -25.32 -9.38 18.47
N LEU A 371 -24.59 -8.63 17.63
CA LEU A 371 -23.15 -8.80 17.43
C LEU A 371 -22.35 -8.46 18.68
N PHE A 372 -22.76 -7.42 19.42
CA PHE A 372 -22.16 -7.09 20.71
C PHE A 372 -22.31 -8.24 21.71
N ILE A 373 -23.51 -8.83 21.82
CA ILE A 373 -23.76 -9.94 22.74
C ILE A 373 -22.91 -11.14 22.34
N GLU A 374 -22.81 -11.46 21.05
CA GLU A 374 -21.91 -12.50 20.54
C GLU A 374 -20.45 -12.23 20.91
N ARG A 375 -19.97 -11.00 20.69
CA ARG A 375 -18.60 -10.57 21.03
C ARG A 375 -18.30 -10.78 22.52
N ILE A 376 -19.23 -10.36 23.39
CA ILE A 376 -19.06 -10.47 24.83
C ILE A 376 -18.90 -11.92 25.30
N LYS A 377 -19.51 -12.91 24.63
CA LYS A 377 -19.36 -14.33 24.98
C LYS A 377 -17.88 -14.77 25.02
N PHE A 378 -17.02 -14.10 24.27
CA PHE A 378 -15.60 -14.39 24.15
C PHE A 378 -14.70 -13.48 25.02
N THR A 379 -15.28 -12.54 25.79
CA THR A 379 -14.53 -11.64 26.67
C THR A 379 -14.51 -12.12 28.12
N SER A 380 -13.49 -11.69 28.89
CA SER A 380 -13.45 -11.98 30.33
C SER A 380 -14.69 -11.42 31.04
N THR A 381 -15.19 -12.13 32.05
CA THR A 381 -16.39 -11.76 32.83
C THR A 381 -16.35 -10.34 33.40
N ARG A 382 -15.17 -9.88 33.83
CA ARG A 382 -15.00 -8.52 34.37
C ARG A 382 -15.13 -7.42 33.31
N TYR A 383 -14.70 -7.70 32.08
CA TYR A 383 -14.83 -6.77 30.97
C TYR A 383 -16.27 -6.73 30.45
N ALA A 384 -16.89 -7.91 30.31
CA ALA A 384 -18.29 -8.07 29.95
C ALA A 384 -19.24 -7.25 30.84
N GLU A 385 -19.00 -7.24 32.15
CA GLU A 385 -19.85 -6.53 33.12
C GLU A 385 -19.82 -5.00 32.93
N LYS A 386 -18.63 -4.43 32.69
CA LYS A 386 -18.46 -3.00 32.42
C LYS A 386 -19.16 -2.61 31.11
N GLU A 387 -18.99 -3.42 30.08
CA GLU A 387 -19.58 -3.20 28.76
C GLU A 387 -21.10 -3.37 28.76
N LEU A 388 -21.64 -4.35 29.52
CA LEU A 388 -23.09 -4.58 29.64
C LEU A 388 -23.85 -3.43 30.30
N HIS A 389 -23.22 -2.69 31.22
CA HIS A 389 -23.82 -1.48 31.79
C HIS A 389 -24.04 -0.37 30.76
N ASN A 390 -23.24 -0.38 29.68
CA ASN A 390 -23.35 0.57 28.57
C ASN A 390 -24.28 0.08 27.44
N LEU A 391 -24.82 -1.15 27.55
CA LEU A 391 -25.57 -1.82 26.50
C LEU A 391 -26.96 -1.23 26.24
N ILE A 392 -27.57 -0.60 27.25
CA ILE A 392 -28.85 0.06 27.08
C ILE A 392 -28.61 1.32 26.26
N ASN A 393 -28.66 1.17 24.93
CA ASN A 393 -28.60 2.29 24.00
C ASN A 393 -29.88 3.12 24.14
N PRO A 394 -29.82 4.35 24.69
CA PRO A 394 -31.00 5.17 24.89
C PRO A 394 -31.74 5.47 23.58
N GLN A 395 -31.02 5.44 22.44
CA GLN A 395 -31.61 5.62 21.12
C GLN A 395 -32.50 4.44 20.72
N LEU A 396 -32.12 3.21 21.09
CA LEU A 396 -32.92 2.01 20.82
C LEU A 396 -34.23 2.05 21.60
N GLU A 397 -34.19 2.41 22.89
CA GLU A 397 -35.40 2.57 23.72
C GLU A 397 -36.32 3.67 23.21
N ALA A 398 -35.75 4.84 22.88
CA ALA A 398 -36.52 5.96 22.35
C ALA A 398 -37.20 5.60 21.02
N LEU A 399 -36.51 4.87 20.15
CA LEU A 399 -37.01 4.46 18.85
C LEU A 399 -38.08 3.37 18.96
N ALA A 400 -37.87 2.36 19.81
CA ALA A 400 -38.86 1.33 20.06
C ALA A 400 -40.15 1.90 20.66
N LYS A 401 -40.03 2.84 21.61
CA LYS A 401 -41.16 3.61 22.15
C LYS A 401 -41.89 4.40 21.05
N LYS A 402 -41.16 5.05 20.14
CA LYS A 402 -41.75 5.80 19.01
C LYS A 402 -42.52 4.90 18.04
N LEU A 403 -42.11 3.64 17.91
CA LEU A 403 -42.73 2.65 17.03
C LEU A 403 -43.79 1.78 17.73
N ASP A 404 -44.09 2.06 19.00
CA ASP A 404 -44.97 1.23 19.85
C ASP A 404 -44.54 -0.25 19.92
N ILE A 405 -43.22 -0.47 19.93
CA ILE A 405 -42.61 -1.80 20.03
C ILE A 405 -42.18 -2.00 21.48
N LEU A 406 -42.81 -2.97 22.14
CA LEU A 406 -42.43 -3.38 23.49
C LEU A 406 -41.10 -4.14 23.44
N LEU A 407 -40.01 -3.50 23.86
CA LEU A 407 -38.76 -4.19 24.15
C LEU A 407 -38.96 -5.04 25.42
N LYS A 408 -39.16 -6.34 25.27
CA LYS A 408 -39.17 -7.25 26.43
C LYS A 408 -37.77 -7.30 27.01
N PRO A 409 -37.55 -7.53 28.30
CA PRO A 409 -36.24 -7.89 28.84
C PRO A 409 -35.94 -9.39 28.64
N ALA A 410 -34.76 -9.71 28.13
CA ALA A 410 -34.05 -10.99 28.18
C ALA A 410 -33.17 -11.03 29.43
N LEU A 411 -33.06 -12.17 30.10
CA LEU A 411 -32.02 -12.37 31.10
C LEU A 411 -30.83 -13.04 30.42
N ILE A 412 -29.64 -12.43 30.49
CA ILE A 412 -28.40 -13.09 30.09
C ILE A 412 -27.66 -13.54 31.35
N SER A 413 -27.50 -14.86 31.49
CA SER A 413 -26.75 -15.48 32.57
C SER A 413 -25.35 -15.84 32.08
N TYR A 414 -24.31 -15.33 32.74
CA TYR A 414 -22.92 -15.66 32.43
C TYR A 414 -22.26 -16.36 33.63
N GLY A 415 -21.67 -17.54 33.39
CA GLY A 415 -20.91 -18.29 34.38
C GLY A 415 -19.45 -18.40 33.96
N GLY A 416 -18.53 -17.88 34.77
CA GLY A 416 -17.08 -18.06 34.58
C GLY A 416 -16.50 -18.96 35.65
N TYR A 417 -15.64 -19.91 35.28
CA TYR A 417 -14.78 -20.60 36.24
C TYR A 417 -13.68 -19.65 36.72
N ALA A 418 -13.26 -19.78 37.99
CA ALA A 418 -12.11 -19.02 38.54
C ALA A 418 -10.80 -19.18 37.74
N ASN A 419 -10.72 -20.18 36.85
CA ASN A 419 -9.50 -20.59 36.15
C ASN A 419 -9.46 -20.14 34.67
N GLY A 420 -10.34 -19.22 34.25
CA GLY A 420 -10.17 -18.48 32.99
C GLY A 420 -10.81 -19.06 31.73
N SER A 421 -11.62 -20.13 31.83
CA SER A 421 -12.46 -20.61 30.72
C SER A 421 -13.93 -20.31 31.03
N ALA A 422 -14.60 -19.55 30.17
CA ALA A 422 -16.04 -19.33 30.26
C ALA A 422 -16.75 -20.39 29.41
N MET A 423 -17.72 -21.10 29.97
CA MET A 423 -18.69 -21.85 29.17
C MET A 423 -19.95 -20.98 29.04
N THR A 424 -20.31 -20.62 27.81
CA THR A 424 -21.61 -20.02 27.53
C THR A 424 -22.56 -21.13 27.10
N ALA A 425 -23.54 -21.45 27.95
CA ALA A 425 -24.70 -22.22 27.50
C ALA A 425 -25.59 -21.29 26.68
N GLY A 426 -25.77 -21.58 25.39
CA GLY A 426 -26.75 -20.89 24.56
C GLY A 426 -28.16 -21.15 25.08
N LEU A 427 -28.90 -20.08 25.37
CA LEU A 427 -30.33 -20.16 25.67
C LEU A 427 -31.09 -20.23 24.33
N GLU A 428 -31.76 -21.35 24.06
CA GLU A 428 -32.85 -21.37 23.07
C GLU A 428 -34.16 -21.03 23.79
N ASN A 429 -34.99 -20.16 23.20
CA ASN A 429 -36.41 -19.93 23.56
C ASN A 429 -36.76 -19.10 24.81
N GLY A 430 -35.81 -18.50 25.52
CA GLY A 430 -36.15 -17.57 26.61
C GLY A 430 -36.62 -18.19 27.90
N ASP A 431 -36.46 -19.49 28.00
CA ASP A 431 -36.44 -20.16 29.28
C ASP A 431 -35.05 -20.04 29.90
N LEU A 432 -35.04 -19.72 31.19
CA LEU A 432 -33.85 -19.61 32.01
C LEU A 432 -33.30 -21.02 32.29
N ILE A 433 -32.25 -21.46 31.61
CA ILE A 433 -31.56 -22.71 31.98
C ILE A 433 -30.68 -22.42 33.19
N LEU A 434 -31.15 -22.85 34.36
CA LEU A 434 -30.35 -22.88 35.59
C LEU A 434 -29.46 -24.11 35.55
N PHE A 435 -28.17 -23.94 35.80
CA PHE A 435 -27.24 -25.06 35.98
C PHE A 435 -27.05 -25.30 37.48
N PHE A 436 -27.11 -26.58 37.87
CA PHE A 436 -26.71 -27.03 39.21
C PHE A 436 -25.67 -28.14 39.04
N ASP A 437 -24.47 -27.96 39.61
CA ASP A 437 -23.33 -28.89 39.48
C ASP A 437 -22.97 -29.30 38.03
N GLY A 438 -23.10 -28.37 37.08
CA GLY A 438 -22.76 -28.62 35.68
C GLY A 438 -23.82 -29.36 34.87
N VAL A 439 -25.00 -29.61 35.45
CA VAL A 439 -26.15 -30.24 34.76
C VAL A 439 -27.24 -29.18 34.50
N PRO A 440 -27.76 -29.07 33.26
CA PRO A 440 -28.88 -28.17 32.96
C PRO A 440 -30.16 -28.66 33.64
N LEU A 441 -30.84 -27.77 34.35
CA LEU A 441 -32.15 -28.04 34.95
C LEU A 441 -33.25 -27.76 33.92
N HIS A 442 -34.03 -28.78 33.59
CA HIS A 442 -35.12 -28.75 32.60
C HIS A 442 -36.51 -28.65 33.25
N SER A 443 -36.62 -28.79 34.58
CA SER A 443 -37.90 -28.61 35.29
C SER A 443 -37.72 -28.27 36.77
N GLN A 444 -38.72 -27.61 37.36
CA GLN A 444 -38.73 -27.17 38.77
C GLN A 444 -38.59 -28.32 39.78
N SER A 445 -38.98 -29.55 39.41
CA SER A 445 -38.86 -30.76 40.24
C SER A 445 -37.42 -31.25 40.40
N GLN A 446 -36.47 -30.68 39.66
CA GLN A 446 -35.04 -30.99 39.79
C GLN A 446 -34.32 -30.08 40.79
N LEU A 447 -35.03 -29.13 41.42
CA LEU A 447 -34.51 -28.32 42.52
C LEU A 447 -34.66 -29.09 43.84
N PRO A 448 -33.63 -29.12 44.70
CA PRO A 448 -33.74 -29.79 46.00
C PRO A 448 -34.83 -29.15 46.85
N GLU A 449 -35.71 -29.97 47.43
CA GLU A 449 -36.78 -29.48 48.31
C GLU A 449 -36.18 -28.92 49.61
N ARG A 450 -36.44 -27.62 49.82
CA ARG A 450 -36.28 -26.87 51.07
C ARG A 450 -34.93 -27.04 51.78
N SER A 451 -34.01 -26.15 51.43
CA SER A 451 -33.22 -25.47 52.48
C SER A 451 -33.52 -23.97 52.41
N SER A 452 -33.47 -23.31 53.57
CA SER A 452 -33.75 -21.89 53.76
C SER A 452 -32.63 -21.02 53.15
N ASP A 453 -32.55 -21.00 51.82
CA ASP A 453 -31.57 -20.25 51.06
C ASP A 453 -32.29 -19.08 50.35
N PRO A 454 -31.74 -17.85 50.33
CA PRO A 454 -32.40 -16.61 49.86
C PRO A 454 -32.70 -16.56 48.34
N LYS A 455 -32.62 -17.69 47.63
CA LYS A 455 -32.71 -17.82 46.17
C LYS A 455 -34.13 -17.82 45.60
N THR A 456 -35.17 -17.96 46.42
CA THR A 456 -36.56 -17.98 45.94
C THR A 456 -37.15 -16.57 45.76
N ALA A 457 -36.61 -15.56 46.44
CA ALA A 457 -37.08 -14.17 46.36
C ALA A 457 -36.74 -13.48 45.01
N SER A 458 -35.82 -14.03 44.23
CA SER A 458 -35.31 -13.44 42.99
C SER A 458 -36.19 -13.70 41.76
N ILE A 459 -36.98 -14.78 41.73
CA ILE A 459 -37.76 -15.19 40.56
C ILE A 459 -39.01 -14.33 40.37
N GLU A 460 -39.69 -13.97 41.46
CA GLU A 460 -40.89 -13.12 41.42
C GLU A 460 -40.55 -11.66 41.07
N ALA A 461 -39.35 -11.23 41.45
CA ALA A 461 -38.84 -9.91 41.16
C ALA A 461 -38.45 -9.75 39.67
N LEU A 462 -37.93 -10.81 39.04
CA LEU A 462 -37.68 -10.89 37.58
C LEU A 462 -38.97 -10.74 36.75
N ARG A 463 -40.12 -11.23 37.23
CA ARG A 463 -41.43 -11.07 36.56
C ARG A 463 -41.99 -9.65 36.64
N SER A 464 -41.55 -8.86 37.61
CA SER A 464 -42.10 -7.52 37.89
C SER A 464 -41.52 -6.40 37.02
N GLY A 465 -40.55 -6.69 36.14
CA GLY A 465 -39.89 -5.69 35.28
C GLY A 465 -39.05 -4.66 36.03
N LYS A 466 -38.82 -4.84 37.34
CA LYS A 466 -37.90 -4.01 38.12
C LYS A 466 -36.47 -4.52 37.96
N LEU A 467 -35.58 -3.62 37.56
CA LEU A 467 -34.15 -3.87 37.41
C LEU A 467 -33.58 -4.41 38.73
N LEU A 468 -33.11 -5.66 38.73
CA LEU A 468 -32.46 -6.28 39.87
C LEU A 468 -31.17 -6.91 39.40
N THR A 469 -30.05 -6.40 39.90
CA THR A 469 -28.78 -7.10 39.86
C THR A 469 -28.87 -8.24 40.88
N ILE A 470 -28.90 -9.49 40.41
CA ILE A 470 -28.86 -10.67 41.28
C ILE A 470 -27.41 -11.17 41.31
N GLU A 471 -26.74 -10.97 42.44
CA GLU A 471 -25.39 -11.44 42.68
C GLU A 471 -25.44 -12.77 43.44
N PHE A 472 -24.98 -13.87 42.83
CA PHE A 472 -24.83 -15.14 43.55
C PHE A 472 -23.47 -15.18 44.23
N GLN A 473 -23.44 -15.29 45.56
CA GLN A 473 -22.21 -15.53 46.31
C GLN A 473 -21.73 -16.98 46.15
N ALA A 474 -20.41 -17.13 46.04
CA ALA A 474 -19.66 -18.33 45.70
C ALA A 474 -20.11 -19.60 46.45
N ASN A 475 -20.29 -20.69 45.68
CA ASN A 475 -20.24 -22.04 46.24
C ASN A 475 -18.77 -22.48 46.40
N ARG A 476 -18.53 -23.50 47.25
CA ARG A 476 -17.21 -24.05 47.67
C ARG A 476 -16.21 -24.41 46.54
N HIS A 477 -16.58 -24.26 45.26
CA HIS A 477 -15.76 -24.59 44.10
C HIS A 477 -15.41 -23.39 43.20
N GLY A 478 -15.63 -22.15 43.65
CA GLY A 478 -15.08 -20.94 43.01
C GLY A 478 -15.75 -20.51 41.70
N ILE A 479 -17.00 -20.90 41.46
CA ILE A 479 -17.78 -20.42 40.31
C ILE A 479 -18.54 -19.17 40.73
N ASN A 480 -18.32 -18.05 40.04
CA ASN A 480 -19.11 -16.83 40.17
C ASN A 480 -20.07 -16.75 38.99
N THR A 481 -21.37 -16.85 39.28
CA THR A 481 -22.43 -16.70 38.28
C THR A 481 -23.13 -15.36 38.51
N ARG A 482 -23.20 -14.51 37.49
CA ARG A 482 -23.94 -13.24 37.54
C ARG A 482 -24.94 -13.18 36.38
N GLN A 483 -26.14 -12.67 36.67
CA GLN A 483 -27.21 -12.54 35.70
C GLN A 483 -27.47 -11.05 35.42
N ILE A 484 -27.54 -10.67 34.14
CA ILE A 484 -27.78 -9.29 33.69
C ILE A 484 -29.02 -9.29 32.80
N LEU A 485 -29.99 -8.42 33.12
CA LEU A 485 -31.19 -8.22 32.32
C LEU A 485 -30.87 -7.28 31.13
N VAL A 486 -31.14 -7.70 29.91
CA VAL A 486 -30.86 -7.02 28.63
C VAL A 486 -32.12 -7.04 27.77
N PRO A 487 -32.52 -6.03 26.99
CA PRO A 487 -33.73 -6.13 26.16
C PRO A 487 -33.78 -7.35 25.18
N ALA A 488 -34.70 -8.30 25.40
CA ALA A 488 -35.24 -9.34 24.50
C ALA A 488 -36.04 -8.74 23.33
N ALA A 489 -35.36 -8.10 22.39
CA ALA A 489 -35.90 -7.92 21.04
C ALA A 489 -35.30 -8.93 20.03
N LEU A 490 -34.44 -9.84 20.52
CA LEU A 490 -33.46 -10.57 19.72
C LEU A 490 -33.84 -11.98 19.24
N TRP A 491 -35.04 -12.46 19.51
CA TRP A 491 -35.47 -13.78 19.02
C TRP A 491 -36.60 -13.68 18.00
N ASP A 492 -36.16 -13.47 16.76
CA ASP A 492 -36.77 -13.74 15.46
C ASP A 492 -38.31 -13.78 15.33
N ARG A 493 -38.82 -12.80 14.57
CA ARG A 493 -40.22 -12.67 14.11
C ARG A 493 -40.69 -13.89 13.28
N LYS A 494 -39.78 -14.56 12.56
CA LYS A 494 -40.07 -15.74 11.73
C LYS A 494 -40.35 -16.99 12.58
N THR A 495 -39.67 -17.09 13.72
CA THR A 495 -39.92 -18.13 14.74
C THR A 495 -41.29 -17.93 15.41
N THR A 496 -41.71 -16.68 15.63
CA THR A 496 -43.06 -16.36 16.16
C THR A 496 -44.19 -16.66 15.17
N GLU A 497 -43.98 -16.43 13.87
CA GLU A 497 -44.97 -16.73 12.82
C GLU A 497 -45.13 -18.24 12.55
N MET A 498 -44.04 -19.03 12.61
CA MET A 498 -44.11 -20.50 12.49
C MET A 498 -44.87 -21.16 13.66
N GLN A 499 -44.71 -20.65 14.88
CA GLN A 499 -45.37 -21.19 16.07
C GLN A 499 -46.88 -20.90 16.10
N GLY A 500 -47.32 -19.78 15.52
CA GLY A 500 -48.74 -19.46 15.37
C GLY A 500 -49.50 -20.47 14.48
N GLN A 501 -48.81 -21.12 13.54
CA GLN A 501 -49.40 -22.14 12.68
C GLN A 501 -49.40 -23.54 13.32
N GLN A 502 -48.39 -23.88 14.14
CA GLN A 502 -48.34 -25.18 14.84
C GLN A 502 -49.33 -25.27 16.01
N LEU A 503 -49.58 -24.18 16.74
CA LEU A 503 -50.51 -24.17 17.89
C LEU A 503 -51.99 -24.34 17.50
N HIS A 504 -52.35 -24.13 16.23
CA HIS A 504 -53.72 -24.39 15.74
C HIS A 504 -53.98 -25.84 15.34
N GLN A 505 -52.97 -26.72 15.26
CA GLN A 505 -53.15 -28.12 14.87
C GLN A 505 -53.27 -29.10 16.04
N THR A 506 -53.10 -28.66 17.29
CA THR A 506 -53.10 -29.54 18.47
C THR A 506 -54.12 -29.09 19.52
N TRP A 507 -55.40 -29.10 19.14
CA TRP A 507 -56.52 -29.19 20.08
C TRP A 507 -57.50 -30.25 19.56
N ILE A 508 -57.27 -31.51 19.94
CA ILE A 508 -58.28 -32.58 19.88
C ILE A 508 -58.54 -33.03 21.32
N ASN A 509 -59.83 -33.07 21.65
CA ASN A 509 -60.45 -33.19 22.96
C ASN A 509 -60.21 -34.60 23.58
N PRO A 510 -59.82 -34.73 24.87
CA PRO A 510 -59.56 -36.04 25.48
C PRO A 510 -60.83 -36.58 26.16
N HIS A 511 -61.85 -36.94 25.38
CA HIS A 511 -62.95 -37.78 25.87
C HIS A 511 -63.53 -38.61 24.73
N GLU A 512 -62.80 -39.64 24.30
CA GLU A 512 -63.40 -40.78 23.62
C GLU A 512 -62.65 -42.05 24.03
N THR A 513 -63.43 -43.00 24.53
CA THR A 513 -63.05 -44.32 25.03
C THR A 513 -62.43 -45.18 23.92
N ILE A 514 -61.26 -45.75 24.19
CA ILE A 514 -60.63 -46.79 23.37
C ILE A 514 -61.41 -48.12 23.58
N PRO A 515 -61.91 -48.80 22.53
CA PRO A 515 -62.33 -50.19 22.66
C PRO A 515 -61.10 -51.12 22.65
N PRO A 516 -61.14 -52.23 23.39
CA PRO A 516 -60.10 -53.24 23.31
C PRO A 516 -60.25 -53.95 21.95
N ASP A 517 -59.10 -54.18 21.30
CA ASP A 517 -58.91 -54.98 20.07
C ASP A 517 -58.60 -54.17 18.80
N ALA A 518 -57.34 -53.76 18.68
CA ALA A 518 -56.54 -53.63 17.44
C ALA A 518 -55.12 -53.25 17.91
N GLY A 519 -54.04 -53.99 17.67
CA GLY A 519 -53.59 -54.53 16.39
C GLY A 519 -52.27 -53.86 16.09
#